data_AF-A0A9W8E2U5-F1
#
_entry.id   AF-A0A9W8E2U5-F1
#
_cell.length_a   1.000
_cell.length_b   1.000
_cell.length_c   1.000
_cell.angle_alpha   90.00
_cell.angle_beta   90.00
_cell.angle_gamma   90.00
#
_symmetry.space_group_name_H-M   'P 1'
#
loop_
_entity.id
_entity.type
_entity.pdbx_description
1 polymer ?
#
loop_
_entity_poly.entity_id
_entity_poly.type
_entity_poly.pdbx_seq_one_letter_code
_entity_poly.pdbx_strand_id
1 'polypeptide(L)'
;MGEAVFGNLGGPKQRGIVTYRLSSYQQRLFPNFFSKGFYNIIRRTSAQFLYVAPPTAIAYLTYSWAKKRNAYLNSKAGHHERKE
;
A
#
# COMPACT_ATOMS: atom_id res chain seq x y z
N MET A 1 21.66 -29.26 2.64
CA MET A 1 20.22 -29.03 2.41
C MET A 1 20.09 -28.54 0.97
N GLY A 2 19.37 -29.27 0.11
CA GLY A 2 19.29 -28.92 -1.32
C GLY A 2 18.51 -27.63 -1.55
N GLU A 3 18.86 -26.92 -2.62
CA GLU A 3 18.16 -25.74 -3.13
C GLU A 3 16.64 -26.01 -3.22
N ALA A 4 15.83 -25.04 -2.80
CA ALA A 4 14.38 -25.15 -2.88
C ALA A 4 13.94 -25.07 -4.34
N VAL A 5 13.39 -26.16 -4.87
CA VAL A 5 12.89 -26.28 -6.26
C VAL A 5 11.50 -26.89 -6.28
N PHE A 6 10.77 -26.76 -7.38
CA PHE A 6 9.50 -27.46 -7.56
C PHE A 6 9.69 -28.96 -7.33
N GLY A 7 8.90 -29.54 -6.40
CA GLY A 7 9.05 -30.92 -5.93
C GLY A 7 9.81 -31.08 -4.61
N ASN A 8 10.65 -30.11 -4.23
CA ASN A 8 11.34 -30.06 -2.93
C ASN A 8 11.35 -28.63 -2.37
N LEU A 9 10.16 -28.14 -1.99
CA LEU A 9 9.96 -26.78 -1.48
C LEU A 9 10.33 -26.61 0.01
N GLY A 10 10.78 -27.67 0.69
CA GLY A 10 11.15 -27.63 2.11
C GLY A 10 9.99 -27.48 3.10
N GLY A 11 8.73 -27.54 2.63
CA GLY A 11 7.54 -27.48 3.47
C GLY A 11 7.23 -28.80 4.21
N PRO A 12 6.32 -28.78 5.19
CA PRO A 12 5.85 -29.99 5.85
C PRO A 12 5.14 -30.92 4.86
N LYS A 13 5.16 -32.24 5.14
CA LYS A 13 4.43 -33.22 4.32
C LYS A 13 2.93 -32.95 4.39
N GLN A 14 2.32 -32.63 3.25
CA GLN A 14 0.86 -32.43 3.13
C GLN A 14 0.21 -33.72 2.63
N ARG A 15 -0.80 -34.21 3.34
CA ARG A 15 -1.61 -35.40 2.95
C ARG A 15 -3.09 -35.10 3.17
N GLY A 16 -3.94 -35.55 2.26
CA GLY A 16 -5.41 -35.43 2.37
C GLY A 16 -6.01 -34.09 1.92
N ILE A 17 -5.23 -33.17 1.36
CA ILE A 17 -5.75 -31.89 0.83
C ILE A 17 -6.11 -32.07 -0.65
N VAL A 18 -7.40 -31.97 -0.98
CA VAL A 18 -7.89 -32.03 -2.37
C VAL A 18 -8.26 -30.62 -2.83
N THR A 19 -7.69 -30.19 -3.97
CA THR A 19 -7.93 -28.85 -4.53
C THR A 19 -8.70 -28.94 -5.84
N TYR A 20 -9.81 -28.21 -5.95
CA TYR A 20 -10.61 -28.12 -7.17
C TYR A 20 -10.42 -26.76 -7.83
N ARG A 21 -10.37 -26.74 -9.16
CA ARG A 21 -10.25 -25.53 -9.98
C ARG A 21 -11.04 -25.70 -11.27
N LEU A 22 -11.58 -24.60 -11.77
CA LEU A 22 -12.18 -24.51 -13.11
C LEU A 22 -11.16 -23.92 -14.08
N SER A 23 -11.25 -24.27 -15.36
CA SER A 23 -10.42 -23.65 -16.41
C SER A 23 -10.72 -22.15 -16.50
N SER A 24 -9.69 -21.33 -16.67
CA SER A 24 -9.85 -19.86 -16.78
C SER A 24 -10.73 -19.45 -17.97
N TYR A 25 -10.76 -20.24 -19.05
CA TYR A 25 -11.61 -20.01 -20.21
C TYR A 25 -13.11 -20.29 -19.94
N GLN A 26 -13.42 -21.01 -18.87
CA GLN A 26 -14.80 -21.28 -18.44
C GLN A 26 -15.29 -20.28 -17.40
N GLN A 27 -14.40 -19.43 -16.88
CA GLN A 27 -14.73 -18.42 -15.88
C GLN A 27 -14.95 -17.06 -16.55
N ARG A 28 -15.78 -16.22 -15.93
CA ARG A 28 -15.86 -14.79 -16.27
C ARG A 28 -14.60 -14.10 -15.74
N LEU A 29 -14.07 -13.12 -16.46
CA LEU A 29 -12.86 -12.37 -16.06
C LEU A 29 -13.07 -11.51 -14.80
N PHE A 30 -14.21 -10.81 -14.69
CA PHE A 30 -14.53 -9.94 -13.55
C PHE A 30 -15.92 -10.24 -12.96
N PRO A 31 -16.12 -11.42 -12.36
CA PRO A 31 -17.38 -11.74 -11.71
C PRO A 31 -17.56 -10.87 -10.44
N ASN A 32 -18.76 -10.32 -10.25
CA ASN A 32 -19.15 -9.59 -9.03
C ASN A 32 -18.25 -8.39 -8.67
N PHE A 33 -17.63 -7.75 -9.66
CA PHE A 33 -16.73 -6.62 -9.42
C PHE A 33 -17.42 -5.48 -8.65
N PHE A 34 -18.58 -5.03 -9.13
CA PHE A 34 -19.33 -3.96 -8.48
C PHE A 34 -20.14 -4.43 -7.26
N SER A 35 -20.73 -5.63 -7.32
CA SER A 35 -21.60 -6.13 -6.25
C SER A 35 -20.84 -6.61 -5.01
N LYS A 36 -19.60 -7.12 -5.17
CA LYS A 36 -18.79 -7.65 -4.05
C LYS A 36 -17.39 -7.04 -4.00
N GLY A 37 -16.73 -6.88 -5.15
CA GLY A 37 -15.35 -6.39 -5.22
C GLY A 37 -15.19 -4.99 -4.65
N PHE A 38 -16.05 -4.05 -5.07
CA PHE A 38 -16.02 -2.67 -4.61
C PHE A 38 -16.18 -2.53 -3.10
N TYR A 39 -17.18 -3.19 -2.51
CA TYR A 39 -17.39 -3.17 -1.07
C TYR A 39 -16.23 -3.81 -0.29
N ASN A 40 -15.63 -4.86 -0.85
CA ASN A 40 -14.45 -5.47 -0.24
C ASN A 40 -13.24 -4.54 -0.26
N ILE A 41 -13.07 -3.72 -1.32
CA ILE A 41 -12.02 -2.69 -1.37
C ILE A 41 -12.25 -1.67 -0.26
N ILE A 42 -13.44 -1.10 -0.15
CA ILE A 42 -13.76 -0.12 0.90
C ILE A 42 -13.50 -0.69 2.29
N ARG A 43 -13.99 -1.91 2.56
CA ARG A 43 -13.81 -2.58 3.86
C ARG A 43 -12.34 -2.82 4.20
N ARG A 44 -11.50 -3.17 3.21
CA ARG A 44 -10.06 -3.42 3.44
C ARG A 44 -9.29 -2.11 3.61
N THR A 45 -9.61 -1.09 2.82
CA THR A 45 -8.97 0.22 2.90
C THR A 45 -9.33 0.91 4.21
N SER A 46 -10.59 0.85 4.65
CA SER A 46 -11.01 1.48 5.91
C SER A 46 -10.30 0.87 7.13
N ALA A 47 -10.08 -0.45 7.13
CA ALA A 47 -9.35 -1.13 8.20
C ALA A 47 -7.87 -0.70 8.32
N GLN A 48 -7.27 -0.18 7.25
CA GLN A 48 -5.87 0.26 7.23
C GLN A 48 -5.72 1.79 7.21
N PHE A 49 -6.81 2.52 6.98
CA PHE A 49 -6.79 3.96 6.78
C PHE A 49 -6.16 4.69 7.95
N LEU A 50 -6.47 4.30 9.20
CA LEU A 50 -5.91 4.95 10.39
C LEU A 50 -4.43 4.68 10.63
N TYR A 51 -3.84 3.67 9.98
CA TYR A 51 -2.39 3.44 10.08
C TYR A 51 -1.61 4.26 9.04
N VAL A 52 -2.22 4.52 7.87
CA VAL A 52 -1.55 5.20 6.76
C VAL A 52 -1.85 6.70 6.76
N ALA A 53 -3.08 7.10 7.05
CA ALA A 53 -3.51 8.49 6.93
C ALA A 53 -2.82 9.44 7.92
N PRO A 54 -2.69 9.14 9.24
CA PRO A 54 -2.03 10.05 10.17
C PRO A 54 -0.57 10.37 9.83
N PRO A 55 0.34 9.38 9.60
CA PRO A 55 1.73 9.71 9.26
C PRO A 55 1.84 10.44 7.92
N THR A 56 1.00 10.09 6.94
CA THR A 56 0.97 10.79 5.65
C THR A 56 0.53 12.25 5.80
N ALA A 57 -0.50 12.50 6.61
CA ALA A 57 -0.99 13.86 6.88
C ALA A 57 0.07 14.71 7.58
N ILE A 58 0.72 14.16 8.62
CA ILE A 58 1.80 14.85 9.34
C ILE A 58 2.94 15.20 8.37
N ALA A 59 3.41 14.22 7.59
CA ALA A 59 4.48 14.44 6.63
C ALA A 59 4.14 15.54 5.61
N TYR A 60 2.91 15.54 5.08
CA TYR A 60 2.46 16.54 4.13
C TYR A 60 2.38 17.95 4.74
N LEU A 61 1.88 18.06 5.97
CA LEU A 61 1.79 19.34 6.68
C LEU A 61 3.18 19.90 6.98
N THR A 62 4.09 19.09 7.51
CA THR A 62 5.48 19.49 7.78
C THR A 62 6.18 19.91 6.49
N TYR A 63 6.02 19.15 5.41
CA TYR A 63 6.59 19.49 4.10
C TYR A 63 6.05 20.82 3.57
N SER A 64 4.73 21.04 3.62
CA SER A 64 4.10 22.29 3.16
C SER A 64 4.60 23.50 3.95
N TRP A 65 4.73 23.36 5.28
CA TRP A 65 5.31 24.39 6.14
C TRP A 65 6.79 24.66 5.78
N ALA A 66 7.60 23.61 5.68
CA ALA A 66 9.02 23.72 5.39
C ALA A 66 9.27 24.38 4.03
N LYS A 67 8.48 24.02 3.00
CA LYS A 67 8.55 24.61 1.67
C LYS A 67 8.24 26.11 1.70
N LYS A 68 7.18 26.52 2.43
CA LYS A 68 6.82 27.94 2.58
C LYS A 68 7.90 28.71 3.33
N ARG A 69 8.42 28.16 4.43
CA ARG A 69 9.49 28.79 5.22
C ARG A 69 10.77 28.93 4.41
N ASN A 70 11.15 27.89 3.66
CA ASN A 70 12.33 27.92 2.80
C ASN A 70 12.21 28.98 1.69
N ALA A 71 11.04 29.07 1.04
CA ALA A 71 10.79 30.11 0.04
C ALA A 71 10.86 31.53 0.64
N TYR A 72 10.33 31.72 1.85
CA TYR A 72 10.40 33.00 2.57
C TYR A 72 11.83 33.41 2.92
N LEU A 73 12.64 32.50 3.49
CA LEU A 73 14.02 32.78 3.89
C LEU A 73 14.94 33.07 2.69
N ASN A 74 14.63 32.51 1.53
CA ASN A 74 15.34 32.78 0.28
C ASN A 74 14.80 34.01 -0.47
N SER A 75 13.73 34.64 0.02
CA SER A 75 13.20 35.89 -0.52
C SER A 75 13.94 37.11 0.06
N LYS A 76 13.79 38.26 -0.60
CA LYS A 76 14.39 39.52 -0.13
C LYS A 76 13.90 39.92 1.26
N ALA A 77 12.63 39.68 1.57
CA ALA A 77 12.02 40.03 2.84
C ALA A 77 12.59 39.21 4.02
N GLY A 78 12.97 37.95 3.78
CA GLY A 78 13.49 37.05 4.82
C GLY A 78 15.01 37.11 5.01
N HIS A 79 15.73 37.97 4.29
CA HIS A 79 17.20 38.04 4.39
C HIS A 79 17.72 38.48 5.76
N HIS A 80 16.93 39.23 6.54
CA HIS A 80 17.27 39.62 7.91
C HIS A 80 17.19 38.42 8.86
N GLU A 81 16.09 37.65 8.80
CA GLU A 81 15.86 36.45 9.64
C GLU A 81 16.75 35.25 9.29
N ARG A 82 17.50 35.30 8.18
CA ARG A 82 18.37 34.19 7.73
C ARG A 82 19.79 34.27 8.31
N LYS A 83 20.26 35.46 8.70
CA LYS A 83 21.66 35.71 9.07
C LYS A 83 21.94 35.53 10.56
N GLU A 84 20.89 35.48 11.38
CA GLU A 84 20.95 35.09 12.80
C GLU A 84 21.01 33.56 12.94
#